data_AF-A0A2G2VIQ5-F1
#
_entry.id   AF-A0A2G2VIQ5-F1
#
_cell.length_a   1.000
_cell.length_b   1.000
_cell.length_c   1.000
_cell.angle_alpha   90.00
_cell.angle_beta   90.00
_cell.angle_gamma   90.00
#
_symmetry.space_group_name_H-M   'P 1'
#
loop_
_entity.id
_entity.type
_entity.pdbx_description
1 polymer ?
#
loop_
_entity_poly.entity_id
_entity_poly.type
_entity_poly.pdbx_seq_one_letter_code
_entity_poly.pdbx_strand_id
1 'polypeptide(L)'
;MLSLEVLDMQHNNLSGTFKSTFSIRNCYLRSFNLYGNKLEGRIPRSLENCQRLEVVDLGDNLLNDTFPMWLGTLPKLQVLSLRSNKLHGPIRTSRFIKNLFPRLQIIVLASNAFSAELPVNLFQNLEAMKRVNQTLNESNNTGDGYYQDSVTLVTKGQEHEVVSILSLYTAVDFSSNRFGDIPVESLDLSSNHLEGKMPEQLTSLTCLEFLNLSYNQLQGCIPTRPQFATFEKDSYTGNDGLRGFPVSEGCGRSRLPETNDPMHVLDQDSNSTFLREFDWKAVLTGFACGLSIGFSIAYFMLSSRNPNWLSRISEELENRIIMRMRKKQRGHQRHNRR
;
A
#
# COMPACT_ATOMS: atom_id res chain seq x y z
N MET A 1 -5.03 -45.68 5.80
CA MET A 1 -5.50 -44.98 4.58
C MET A 1 -4.41 -44.00 4.20
N LEU A 2 -3.89 -44.06 2.98
CA LEU A 2 -2.91 -43.09 2.49
C LEU A 2 -3.68 -41.81 2.14
N SER A 3 -3.34 -40.71 2.79
CA SER A 3 -3.93 -39.40 2.53
C SER A 3 -2.90 -38.54 1.79
N LEU A 4 -3.32 -37.85 0.74
CA LEU A 4 -2.44 -36.95 0.00
C LEU A 4 -2.23 -35.65 0.80
N GLU A 5 -0.99 -35.39 1.18
CA GLU A 5 -0.58 -34.18 1.93
C GLU A 5 0.12 -33.15 1.04
N VAL A 6 0.93 -33.61 0.09
CA VAL A 6 1.66 -32.76 -0.85
C VAL A 6 1.24 -33.15 -2.26
N LEU A 7 0.75 -32.17 -3.02
CA LEU A 7 0.61 -32.28 -4.46
C LEU A 7 1.49 -31.23 -5.11
N ASP A 8 2.66 -31.68 -5.57
CA ASP A 8 3.54 -30.87 -6.42
C ASP A 8 3.54 -31.46 -7.84
N MET A 9 3.02 -30.68 -8.78
CA MET A 9 3.03 -30.99 -10.21
C MET A 9 3.52 -29.78 -11.02
N GLN A 10 4.42 -28.98 -10.44
CA GLN A 10 4.93 -27.79 -11.10
C GLN A 10 5.70 -28.09 -12.39
N HIS A 11 5.81 -27.12 -13.30
CA HIS A 11 6.53 -27.21 -14.57
C HIS A 11 6.15 -28.40 -15.44
N ASN A 12 4.85 -28.62 -15.58
CA ASN A 12 4.29 -29.64 -16.45
C ASN A 12 3.47 -29.01 -17.59
N ASN A 13 2.92 -29.88 -18.45
CA ASN A 13 2.03 -29.47 -19.54
C ASN A 13 0.55 -29.71 -19.19
N LEU A 14 0.19 -29.68 -17.90
CA LEU A 14 -1.18 -29.89 -17.45
C LEU A 14 -2.07 -28.77 -17.97
N SER A 15 -3.24 -29.11 -18.52
CA SER A 15 -4.14 -28.16 -19.15
C SER A 15 -5.61 -28.47 -18.85
N GLY A 16 -6.49 -27.53 -19.20
CA GLY A 16 -7.91 -27.60 -18.89
C GLY A 16 -8.22 -27.02 -17.51
N THR A 17 -9.45 -27.25 -17.05
CA THR A 17 -9.96 -26.66 -15.81
C THR A 17 -9.89 -27.63 -14.64
N PHE A 18 -9.87 -27.09 -13.42
CA PHE A 18 -10.07 -27.88 -12.21
C PHE A 18 -11.47 -28.55 -12.23
N LYS A 19 -11.50 -29.88 -12.31
CA LYS A 19 -12.73 -30.69 -12.25
C LYS A 19 -12.96 -31.31 -10.88
N SER A 20 -11.96 -31.28 -10.01
CA SER A 20 -11.95 -31.95 -8.71
C SER A 20 -12.71 -31.14 -7.66
N THR A 21 -13.46 -31.84 -6.82
CA THR A 21 -14.03 -31.32 -5.58
C THR A 21 -13.26 -31.87 -4.39
N PHE A 22 -12.68 -30.99 -3.57
CA PHE A 22 -12.05 -31.38 -2.31
C PHE A 22 -13.10 -31.54 -1.21
N SER A 23 -13.26 -32.75 -0.70
CA SER A 23 -14.24 -33.07 0.33
C SER A 23 -13.78 -32.63 1.72
N ILE A 24 -14.65 -31.98 2.49
CA ILE A 24 -14.43 -31.56 3.90
C ILE A 24 -13.83 -32.66 4.75
N ARG A 25 -14.33 -33.89 4.63
CA ARG A 25 -13.93 -35.00 5.51
C ARG A 25 -12.60 -35.63 5.15
N ASN A 26 -12.05 -35.37 3.95
CA ASN A 26 -10.90 -36.10 3.40
C ASN A 26 -9.84 -35.20 2.74
N CYS A 27 -9.82 -33.89 3.00
CA CYS A 27 -8.73 -33.04 2.51
C CYS A 27 -7.62 -32.92 3.57
N TYR A 28 -6.52 -33.64 3.33
CA TYR A 28 -5.31 -33.62 4.15
C TYR A 28 -4.18 -32.81 3.53
N LEU A 29 -4.44 -32.16 2.38
CA LEU A 29 -3.45 -31.35 1.68
C LEU A 29 -2.91 -30.23 2.58
N ARG A 30 -1.58 -30.18 2.64
CA ARG A 30 -0.75 -29.13 3.21
C ARG A 30 -0.19 -28.27 2.10
N SER A 31 0.19 -28.87 0.97
CA SER A 31 0.77 -28.16 -0.16
C SER A 31 0.06 -28.50 -1.47
N PHE A 32 -0.25 -27.45 -2.21
CA PHE A 32 -0.88 -27.52 -3.52
C PHE A 32 -0.10 -26.63 -4.50
N ASN A 33 0.89 -27.22 -5.16
CA ASN A 33 1.78 -26.55 -6.10
C ASN A 33 1.53 -27.06 -7.53
N LEU A 34 1.02 -26.17 -8.37
CA LEU A 34 0.76 -26.39 -9.80
C LEU A 34 1.41 -25.29 -10.65
N TYR A 35 2.43 -24.63 -10.11
CA TYR A 35 3.17 -23.56 -10.78
C TYR A 35 3.66 -23.98 -12.18
N GLY A 36 3.64 -23.08 -13.17
CA GLY A 36 4.22 -23.33 -14.48
C GLY A 36 3.49 -24.42 -15.27
N ASN A 37 2.18 -24.26 -15.45
CA ASN A 37 1.32 -25.18 -16.21
C ASN A 37 0.41 -24.39 -17.19
N LYS A 38 -0.55 -25.06 -17.84
CA LYS A 38 -1.52 -24.46 -18.79
C LYS A 38 -2.96 -24.56 -18.26
N LEU A 39 -3.14 -24.49 -16.94
CA LEU A 39 -4.45 -24.62 -16.31
C LEU A 39 -5.30 -23.37 -16.56
N GLU A 40 -6.58 -23.58 -16.85
CA GLU A 40 -7.54 -22.54 -17.22
C GLU A 40 -8.73 -22.49 -16.25
N GLY A 41 -9.57 -21.47 -16.39
CA GLY A 41 -10.79 -21.32 -15.63
C GLY A 41 -10.56 -20.81 -14.20
N ARG A 42 -11.41 -21.25 -13.27
CA ARG A 42 -11.46 -20.74 -11.90
C ARG A 42 -10.74 -21.65 -10.91
N ILE A 43 -10.24 -21.05 -9.83
CA ILE A 43 -9.69 -21.79 -8.69
C ILE A 43 -10.85 -22.55 -8.01
N PRO A 44 -10.74 -23.87 -7.77
CA PRO A 44 -11.86 -24.67 -7.27
C PRO A 44 -12.17 -24.28 -5.83
N ARG A 45 -13.35 -23.67 -5.62
CA ARG A 45 -13.80 -23.16 -4.31
C ARG A 45 -13.73 -24.20 -3.20
N SER A 46 -13.88 -25.49 -3.53
CA SER A 46 -13.74 -26.58 -2.56
C SER A 46 -12.38 -26.66 -1.87
N LEU A 47 -11.33 -25.99 -2.37
CA LEU A 47 -10.06 -25.83 -1.62
C LEU A 47 -10.27 -25.17 -0.25
N GLU A 48 -11.35 -24.42 -0.04
CA GLU A 48 -11.74 -23.91 1.29
C GLU A 48 -11.94 -25.03 2.33
N ASN A 49 -12.19 -26.26 1.88
CA ASN A 49 -12.35 -27.43 2.74
C ASN A 49 -11.02 -28.00 3.24
N CYS A 50 -9.90 -27.59 2.67
CA CYS A 50 -8.56 -28.11 2.97
C CYS A 50 -7.91 -27.30 4.10
N GLN A 51 -8.43 -27.48 5.32
CA GLN A 51 -8.07 -26.72 6.52
C GLN A 51 -6.62 -26.91 7.01
N ARG A 52 -5.86 -27.81 6.36
CA ARG A 52 -4.43 -28.03 6.61
C ARG A 52 -3.53 -27.33 5.60
N LEU A 53 -4.07 -26.69 4.56
CA LEU A 53 -3.26 -26.01 3.54
C LEU A 53 -2.40 -24.93 4.16
N GLU A 54 -1.12 -25.00 3.85
CA GLU A 54 -0.06 -24.07 4.22
C GLU A 54 0.50 -23.38 2.98
N VAL A 55 0.58 -24.09 1.85
CA VAL A 55 1.10 -23.55 0.58
C VAL A 55 0.09 -23.75 -0.55
N VAL A 56 -0.18 -22.67 -1.28
CA VAL A 56 -0.89 -22.68 -2.55
C VAL A 56 -0.06 -21.89 -3.56
N ASP A 57 0.52 -22.58 -4.54
CA ASP A 57 1.20 -21.95 -5.67
C ASP A 57 0.54 -22.37 -6.99
N LEU A 58 -0.13 -21.40 -7.61
CA LEU A 58 -0.80 -21.55 -8.91
C LEU A 58 -0.22 -20.56 -9.93
N GLY A 59 1.00 -20.07 -9.69
CA GLY A 59 1.67 -19.12 -10.56
C GLY A 59 1.86 -19.66 -11.98
N ASP A 60 2.04 -18.76 -12.94
CA ASP A 60 2.37 -19.09 -14.34
C ASP A 60 1.41 -20.14 -14.94
N ASN A 61 0.15 -19.74 -15.04
CA ASN A 61 -0.96 -20.51 -15.59
C ASN A 61 -1.89 -19.58 -16.40
N LEU A 62 -3.03 -20.09 -16.86
CA LEU A 62 -4.02 -19.36 -17.65
C LEU A 62 -5.32 -19.11 -16.87
N LEU A 63 -5.26 -19.09 -15.53
CA LEU A 63 -6.43 -18.96 -14.66
C LEU A 63 -7.12 -17.62 -14.86
N ASN A 64 -8.44 -17.65 -14.94
CA ASN A 64 -9.29 -16.51 -15.25
C ASN A 64 -10.44 -16.45 -14.23
N ASP A 65 -10.24 -15.64 -13.19
CA ASP A 65 -11.16 -15.46 -12.07
C ASP A 65 -10.89 -14.12 -11.36
N THR A 66 -11.72 -13.81 -10.36
CA THR A 66 -11.45 -12.76 -9.38
C THR A 66 -10.59 -13.27 -8.22
N PHE A 67 -10.06 -12.36 -7.38
CA PHE A 67 -9.25 -12.76 -6.24
C PHE A 67 -10.03 -13.65 -5.26
N PRO A 68 -9.55 -14.87 -4.94
CA PRO A 68 -10.26 -15.84 -4.10
C PRO A 68 -10.17 -15.48 -2.61
N MET A 69 -10.95 -14.49 -2.17
CA MET A 69 -10.98 -14.05 -0.75
C MET A 69 -11.26 -15.18 0.25
N TRP A 70 -11.95 -16.25 -0.18
CA TRP A 70 -12.24 -17.41 0.63
C TRP A 70 -10.98 -18.21 1.04
N LEU A 71 -9.86 -18.09 0.30
CA LEU A 71 -8.56 -18.64 0.74
C LEU A 71 -8.11 -18.01 2.06
N GLY A 72 -8.54 -16.78 2.35
CA GLY A 72 -8.29 -16.12 3.62
C GLY A 72 -8.95 -16.78 4.82
N THR A 73 -9.89 -17.70 4.63
CA THR A 73 -10.49 -18.46 5.73
C THR A 73 -9.63 -19.65 6.18
N LEU A 74 -8.60 -20.01 5.40
CA LEU A 74 -7.72 -21.12 5.71
C LEU A 74 -6.78 -20.74 6.87
N PRO A 75 -6.85 -21.46 8.01
CA PRO A 75 -6.19 -21.03 9.25
C PRO A 75 -4.68 -21.27 9.24
N LYS A 76 -4.19 -22.11 8.33
CA LYS A 76 -2.79 -22.51 8.23
C LYS A 76 -2.05 -21.94 7.01
N LEU A 77 -2.76 -21.25 6.11
CA LEU A 77 -2.19 -20.77 4.86
C LEU A 77 -1.09 -19.73 5.16
N GLN A 78 0.12 -20.04 4.71
CA GLN A 78 1.35 -19.25 4.90
C GLN A 78 1.80 -18.66 3.57
N VAL A 79 1.65 -19.39 2.47
CA VAL A 79 2.08 -18.92 1.15
C VAL A 79 0.95 -18.99 0.14
N LEU A 80 0.73 -17.87 -0.55
CA LEU A 80 -0.19 -17.74 -1.67
C LEU A 80 0.50 -17.09 -2.86
N SER A 81 0.77 -17.87 -3.90
CA SER A 81 1.25 -17.39 -5.20
C SER A 81 0.19 -17.62 -6.27
N LEU A 82 -0.24 -16.54 -6.91
CA LEU A 82 -1.17 -16.53 -8.04
C LEU A 82 -0.59 -15.74 -9.24
N ARG A 83 0.74 -15.54 -9.25
CA ARG A 83 1.42 -14.70 -10.25
C ARG A 83 1.18 -15.16 -11.69
N SER A 84 1.37 -14.26 -12.65
CA SER A 84 1.38 -14.61 -14.09
C SER A 84 0.14 -15.43 -14.50
N ASN A 85 -1.03 -14.86 -14.29
CA ASN A 85 -2.33 -15.45 -14.65
C ASN A 85 -3.22 -14.39 -15.34
N LYS A 86 -4.49 -14.74 -15.62
CA LYS A 86 -5.51 -13.82 -16.17
C LYS A 86 -6.48 -13.34 -15.08
N LEU A 87 -6.08 -13.35 -13.81
CA LEU A 87 -6.96 -12.94 -12.71
C LEU A 87 -7.26 -11.45 -12.78
N HIS A 88 -8.48 -11.04 -12.44
CA HIS A 88 -8.96 -9.69 -12.73
C HIS A 88 -9.96 -9.14 -11.71
N GLY A 89 -10.33 -7.88 -11.90
CA GLY A 89 -11.29 -7.19 -11.05
C GLY A 89 -10.69 -6.70 -9.72
N PRO A 90 -11.50 -6.07 -8.86
CA PRO A 90 -11.04 -5.55 -7.58
C PRO A 90 -10.86 -6.64 -6.54
N ILE A 91 -9.81 -6.51 -5.72
CA ILE A 91 -9.67 -7.28 -4.49
C ILE A 91 -10.58 -6.63 -3.44
N ARG A 92 -11.71 -7.26 -3.14
CA ARG A 92 -12.71 -6.73 -2.21
C ARG A 92 -12.64 -7.44 -0.87
N THR A 93 -12.22 -6.73 0.15
CA THR A 93 -12.31 -7.15 1.56
C THR A 93 -13.56 -6.56 2.21
N SER A 94 -14.29 -7.33 3.00
CA SER A 94 -15.37 -6.80 3.83
C SER A 94 -14.80 -6.23 5.14
N ARG A 95 -15.17 -5.00 5.50
CA ARG A 95 -14.84 -4.41 6.82
C ARG A 95 -15.42 -5.21 8.00
N PHE A 96 -16.42 -6.05 7.74
CA PHE A 96 -17.07 -6.89 8.76
C PHE A 96 -16.39 -8.25 8.93
N ILE A 97 -15.54 -8.68 8.00
CA ILE A 97 -14.81 -9.93 8.09
C ILE A 97 -13.39 -9.63 8.57
N LYS A 98 -13.13 -9.97 9.83
CA LYS A 98 -11.82 -9.85 10.47
C LYS A 98 -11.08 -11.18 10.43
N ASN A 99 -9.75 -11.14 10.56
CA ASN A 99 -8.87 -12.30 10.70
C ASN A 99 -8.80 -13.20 9.46
N LEU A 100 -8.95 -12.62 8.26
CA LEU A 100 -8.59 -13.35 7.04
C LEU A 100 -7.06 -13.52 6.99
N PHE A 101 -6.57 -14.61 6.43
CA PHE A 101 -5.13 -14.86 6.25
C PHE A 101 -4.32 -14.78 7.57
N PRO A 102 -4.76 -15.47 8.65
CA PRO A 102 -4.18 -15.30 9.99
C PRO A 102 -2.72 -15.73 10.11
N ARG A 103 -2.21 -16.54 9.16
CA ARG A 103 -0.85 -17.06 9.11
C ARG A 103 -0.08 -16.71 7.83
N LEU A 104 -0.67 -15.91 6.94
CA LEU A 104 -0.05 -15.65 5.64
C LEU A 104 1.23 -14.82 5.82
N GLN A 105 2.30 -15.24 5.17
CA GLN A 105 3.64 -14.65 5.21
C GLN A 105 4.11 -14.22 3.81
N ILE A 106 3.72 -14.97 2.78
CA ILE A 106 4.06 -14.67 1.39
C ILE A 106 2.79 -14.54 0.57
N ILE A 107 2.63 -13.41 -0.11
CA ILE A 107 1.56 -13.19 -1.10
C ILE A 107 2.12 -12.59 -2.40
N VAL A 108 2.02 -13.35 -3.48
CA VAL A 108 2.54 -12.97 -4.81
C VAL A 108 1.40 -13.00 -5.81
N LEU A 109 0.96 -11.82 -6.25
CA LEU A 109 -0.14 -11.62 -7.22
C LEU A 109 0.32 -10.96 -8.51
N ALA A 110 1.62 -10.81 -8.70
CA ALA A 110 2.20 -10.08 -9.81
C ALA A 110 1.76 -10.58 -11.18
N SER A 111 1.85 -9.72 -12.19
CA SER A 111 1.59 -10.09 -13.60
C SER A 111 0.19 -10.66 -13.81
N ASN A 112 -0.81 -9.92 -13.37
CA ASN A 112 -2.22 -10.26 -13.54
C ASN A 112 -2.98 -9.04 -14.10
N ALA A 113 -4.30 -9.12 -14.06
CA ALA A 113 -5.25 -8.15 -14.59
C ALA A 113 -6.12 -7.52 -13.48
N PHE A 114 -5.72 -7.64 -12.21
CA PHE A 114 -6.42 -7.04 -11.07
C PHE A 114 -6.53 -5.53 -11.25
N SER A 115 -7.62 -4.94 -10.76
CA SER A 115 -7.97 -3.55 -11.06
C SER A 115 -8.61 -2.84 -9.87
N ALA A 116 -8.87 -1.54 -10.00
CA ALA A 116 -9.35 -0.66 -8.92
C ALA A 116 -8.31 -0.46 -7.80
N GLU A 117 -8.69 0.25 -6.74
CA GLU A 117 -7.82 0.55 -5.61
C GLU A 117 -7.39 -0.72 -4.87
N LEU A 118 -6.16 -0.70 -4.36
CA LEU A 118 -5.65 -1.76 -3.51
C LEU A 118 -6.36 -1.70 -2.14
N PRO A 119 -6.98 -2.80 -1.67
CA PRO A 119 -7.75 -2.76 -0.42
C PRO A 119 -6.80 -2.65 0.79
N VAL A 120 -6.68 -1.47 1.38
CA VAL A 120 -5.90 -1.25 2.61
C VAL A 120 -6.31 -2.23 3.73
N ASN A 121 -7.58 -2.61 3.79
CA ASN A 121 -8.08 -3.57 4.78
C ASN A 121 -7.56 -5.01 4.55
N LEU A 122 -6.98 -5.33 3.38
CA LEU A 122 -6.31 -6.62 3.17
C LEU A 122 -5.08 -6.70 4.08
N PHE A 123 -4.24 -5.67 4.11
CA PHE A 123 -3.05 -5.61 4.98
C PHE A 123 -3.41 -5.62 6.46
N GLN A 124 -4.54 -5.02 6.82
CA GLN A 124 -5.07 -5.12 8.19
C GLN A 124 -5.39 -6.55 8.60
N ASN A 125 -5.65 -7.47 7.67
CA ASN A 125 -5.94 -8.87 7.99
C ASN A 125 -4.68 -9.74 8.09
N LEU A 126 -3.54 -9.31 7.52
CA LEU A 126 -2.29 -10.09 7.46
C LEU A 126 -1.52 -10.10 8.80
N GLU A 127 -2.16 -10.58 9.86
CA GLU A 127 -1.63 -10.52 11.24
C GLU A 127 -0.26 -11.18 11.41
N ALA A 128 0.02 -12.28 10.70
CA ALA A 128 1.32 -12.95 10.80
C ALA A 128 2.45 -12.13 10.19
N MET A 129 2.19 -11.34 9.14
CA MET A 129 3.19 -10.44 8.55
C MET A 129 3.52 -9.26 9.46
N LYS A 130 2.65 -8.95 10.45
CA LYS A 130 2.86 -7.85 11.42
C LYS A 130 3.64 -8.27 12.68
N ARG A 131 3.80 -9.57 12.93
CA ARG A 131 4.40 -10.07 14.19
C ARG A 131 5.92 -9.95 14.13
N VAL A 132 6.46 -8.94 14.82
CA VAL A 132 7.90 -8.60 14.83
C VAL A 132 8.76 -9.52 15.72
N ASN A 133 8.19 -10.37 16.59
CA ASN A 133 8.98 -11.19 17.52
C ASN A 133 8.42 -12.61 17.68
N GLN A 134 9.03 -13.58 17.02
CA GLN A 134 9.24 -14.90 17.62
C GLN A 134 10.74 -15.17 17.63
N THR A 135 11.43 -14.58 18.61
CA THR A 135 12.60 -15.24 19.18
C THR A 135 12.18 -16.66 19.48
N LEU A 136 12.87 -17.63 18.88
CA LEU A 136 12.72 -19.05 19.11
C LEU A 136 12.84 -19.34 20.61
N ASN A 137 11.72 -19.29 21.34
CA ASN A 137 11.53 -20.19 22.45
C ASN A 137 11.02 -21.48 21.83
N GLU A 138 11.97 -22.33 21.45
CA GLU A 138 11.79 -23.76 21.27
C GLU A 138 11.30 -24.37 22.60
N SER A 139 10.03 -24.16 22.94
CA SER A 139 9.35 -24.93 23.96
C SER A 139 7.88 -25.02 23.64
N ASN A 140 7.58 -25.83 22.63
CA ASN A 140 6.77 -27.01 22.84
C ASN A 140 6.77 -27.85 21.57
N ASN A 141 7.46 -28.99 21.68
CA ASN A 141 7.28 -30.18 20.85
C ASN A 141 5.82 -30.35 20.43
N THR A 142 5.51 -29.95 19.21
CA THR A 142 4.64 -30.74 18.35
C THR A 142 5.45 -30.96 17.08
N GLY A 143 6.14 -32.09 17.06
CA GLY A 143 6.87 -32.53 15.88
C GLY A 143 5.90 -32.62 14.72
N ASP A 144 6.13 -31.81 13.70
CA ASP A 144 5.69 -32.09 12.35
C ASP A 144 6.73 -31.48 11.42
N GLY A 145 7.27 -32.32 10.53
CA GLY A 145 8.55 -32.12 9.86
C GLY A 145 8.69 -30.79 9.13
N TYR A 146 9.92 -30.28 9.14
CA TYR A 146 10.38 -29.17 8.31
C TYR A 146 9.81 -29.28 6.88
N TYR A 147 9.10 -28.24 6.47
CA TYR A 147 8.55 -28.08 5.13
C TYR A 147 9.69 -28.14 4.10
N GLN A 148 9.58 -29.04 3.12
CA GLN A 148 10.58 -29.21 2.03
C GLN A 148 10.10 -28.68 0.68
N ASP A 149 8.91 -28.08 0.61
CA ASP A 149 8.44 -27.48 -0.64
C ASP A 149 9.09 -26.12 -0.87
N SER A 150 9.47 -25.90 -2.12
CA SER A 150 10.00 -24.64 -2.59
C SER A 150 8.91 -23.79 -3.23
N VAL A 151 9.05 -22.47 -3.11
CA VAL A 151 8.19 -21.51 -3.81
C VAL A 151 9.07 -20.58 -4.63
N THR A 152 8.71 -20.38 -5.89
CA THR A 152 9.44 -19.47 -6.77
C THR A 152 8.93 -18.04 -6.57
N LEU A 153 9.74 -17.20 -5.94
CA LEU A 153 9.52 -15.77 -5.86
C LEU A 153 10.15 -15.07 -7.05
N VAL A 154 9.54 -13.99 -7.54
CA VAL A 154 10.19 -13.12 -8.52
C VAL A 154 10.40 -11.76 -7.91
N THR A 155 11.65 -11.41 -7.63
CA THR A 155 11.99 -10.07 -7.13
C THR A 155 12.84 -9.36 -8.18
N LYS A 156 12.48 -8.12 -8.53
CA LYS A 156 13.20 -7.31 -9.54
C LYS A 156 13.35 -8.02 -10.90
N GLY A 157 12.39 -8.86 -11.27
CA GLY A 157 12.43 -9.65 -12.51
C GLY A 157 13.34 -10.87 -12.49
N GLN A 158 13.90 -11.24 -11.33
CA GLN A 158 14.68 -12.46 -11.14
C GLN A 158 13.90 -13.49 -10.34
N GLU A 159 13.87 -14.73 -10.83
CA GLU A 159 13.25 -15.85 -10.12
C GLU A 159 14.21 -16.37 -9.04
N HIS A 160 13.71 -16.46 -7.81
CA HIS A 160 14.38 -16.97 -6.63
C HIS A 160 13.53 -18.09 -6.06
N GLU A 161 14.06 -19.30 -6.07
CA GLU A 161 13.45 -20.42 -5.39
C GLU A 161 13.71 -20.29 -3.88
N VAL A 162 12.64 -20.08 -3.10
CA VAL A 162 12.71 -20.11 -1.64
C VAL A 162 12.47 -21.53 -1.20
N VAL A 163 13.58 -22.22 -0.92
CA VAL A 163 13.58 -23.57 -0.36
C VAL A 163 13.41 -23.45 1.14
N SER A 164 12.38 -24.12 1.68
CA SER A 164 11.98 -24.05 3.09
C SER A 164 11.55 -22.63 3.48
N ILE A 165 10.25 -22.34 3.36
CA ILE A 165 9.67 -21.08 3.83
C ILE A 165 9.87 -21.01 5.34
N LEU A 166 10.96 -20.36 5.76
CA LEU A 166 11.19 -20.03 7.15
C LEU A 166 10.08 -19.07 7.58
N SER A 167 9.62 -19.20 8.82
CA SER A 167 8.69 -18.26 9.45
C SER A 167 9.17 -16.80 9.47
N LEU A 168 10.41 -16.56 9.03
CA LEU A 168 11.09 -15.26 8.93
C LEU A 168 10.91 -14.59 7.56
N TYR A 169 10.45 -15.30 6.53
CA TYR A 169 10.37 -14.75 5.17
C TYR A 169 8.99 -14.15 4.88
N THR A 170 8.90 -12.82 4.91
CA THR A 170 7.71 -12.07 4.52
C THR A 170 7.91 -11.45 3.15
N ALA A 171 6.97 -11.67 2.22
CA ALA A 171 7.02 -11.05 0.90
C ALA A 171 5.63 -10.71 0.35
N VAL A 172 5.54 -9.52 -0.23
CA VAL A 172 4.33 -9.02 -0.91
C VAL A 172 4.74 -8.52 -2.28
N ASP A 173 4.15 -9.10 -3.33
CA ASP A 173 4.38 -8.63 -4.70
C ASP A 173 3.07 -8.55 -5.48
N PHE A 174 2.61 -7.32 -5.72
CA PHE A 174 1.40 -7.00 -6.49
C PHE A 174 1.72 -6.32 -7.83
N SER A 175 2.99 -6.32 -8.24
CA SER A 175 3.48 -5.62 -9.44
C SER A 175 2.79 -6.09 -10.73
N SER A 176 2.92 -5.33 -11.81
CA SER A 176 2.41 -5.73 -13.14
C SER A 176 0.92 -6.11 -13.15
N ASN A 177 0.10 -5.30 -12.46
CA ASN A 177 -1.36 -5.38 -12.48
C ASN A 177 -1.96 -4.07 -13.03
N ARG A 178 -3.29 -4.00 -13.15
CA ARG A 178 -4.03 -2.78 -13.53
C ARG A 178 -4.77 -2.17 -12.35
N PHE A 179 -4.23 -2.34 -11.14
CA PHE A 179 -4.74 -1.58 -10.00
C PHE A 179 -4.84 -0.11 -10.44
N GLY A 180 -5.92 0.55 -10.03
CA GLY A 180 -6.08 1.97 -10.31
C GLY A 180 -4.94 2.75 -9.66
N ASP A 181 -5.08 4.06 -9.57
CA ASP A 181 -4.28 4.75 -8.56
C ASP A 181 -4.53 4.01 -7.22
N ILE A 182 -3.54 3.23 -6.74
CA ILE A 182 -3.06 3.45 -5.38
C ILE A 182 -3.02 4.97 -5.34
N PRO A 183 -3.65 5.70 -4.39
CA PRO A 183 -3.33 7.10 -4.30
C PRO A 183 -1.82 7.14 -4.50
N VAL A 184 -1.32 7.81 -5.55
CA VAL A 184 0.14 7.88 -5.83
C VAL A 184 0.87 8.52 -4.62
N GLU A 185 0.02 8.84 -3.66
CA GLU A 185 0.11 9.40 -2.38
C GLU A 185 0.17 8.37 -1.20
N SER A 186 -0.09 7.08 -1.35
CA SER A 186 -0.18 6.14 -0.20
C SER A 186 0.89 5.03 -0.22
N LEU A 187 1.79 5.04 0.77
CA LEU A 187 2.88 4.07 0.94
C LEU A 187 2.88 3.50 2.37
N ASP A 188 2.53 2.22 2.51
CA ASP A 188 2.64 1.50 3.78
C ASP A 188 3.73 0.41 3.68
N LEU A 189 4.80 0.61 4.44
CA LEU A 189 5.92 -0.30 4.63
C LEU A 189 6.09 -0.64 6.11
N SER A 190 5.05 -0.47 6.93
CA SER A 190 5.13 -0.75 8.36
C SER A 190 5.39 -2.24 8.65
N SER A 191 5.99 -2.51 9.81
CA SER A 191 6.29 -3.86 10.30
C SER A 191 7.19 -4.68 9.37
N ASN A 192 8.19 -4.04 8.77
CA ASN A 192 9.20 -4.72 7.95
C ASN A 192 10.59 -4.69 8.61
N HIS A 193 11.58 -5.29 7.94
CA HIS A 193 12.99 -5.29 8.37
C HIS A 193 13.80 -4.23 7.60
N LEU A 194 13.20 -3.09 7.28
CA LEU A 194 13.93 -2.03 6.57
C LEU A 194 14.97 -1.44 7.52
N GLU A 195 16.23 -1.64 7.19
CA GLU A 195 17.38 -1.18 7.96
C GLU A 195 18.14 -0.05 7.25
N GLY A 196 18.94 0.68 8.03
CA GLY A 196 19.75 1.78 7.50
C GLY A 196 18.98 3.10 7.33
N LYS A 197 19.57 4.02 6.57
CA LYS A 197 18.98 5.35 6.34
C LYS A 197 17.87 5.28 5.31
N MET A 198 16.80 6.07 5.52
CA MET A 198 15.81 6.28 4.47
C MET A 198 16.50 6.82 3.20
N PRO A 199 16.29 6.19 2.03
CA PRO A 199 16.93 6.64 0.80
C PRO A 199 16.40 8.03 0.42
N GLU A 200 17.29 8.96 0.05
CA GLU A 200 16.88 10.31 -0.38
C GLU A 200 15.95 10.27 -1.60
N GLN A 201 16.00 9.20 -2.40
CA GLN A 201 15.10 8.97 -3.52
C GLN A 201 13.64 8.86 -3.08
N LEU A 202 13.35 8.39 -1.86
CA LEU A 202 12.00 8.35 -1.31
C LEU A 202 11.43 9.76 -1.11
N THR A 203 12.30 10.76 -0.96
CA THR A 203 11.94 12.18 -0.80
C THR A 203 11.57 12.86 -2.11
N SER A 204 11.87 12.22 -3.25
CA SER A 204 11.45 12.68 -4.58
C SER A 204 9.97 12.40 -4.86
N LEU A 205 9.32 11.61 -4.00
CA LEU A 205 7.88 11.32 -4.05
C LEU A 205 7.12 12.53 -3.47
N THR A 206 6.92 13.56 -4.29
CA THR A 206 6.25 14.80 -3.91
C THR A 206 4.73 14.69 -3.81
N CYS A 207 4.18 13.55 -4.18
CA CYS A 207 2.74 13.32 -4.21
C CYS A 207 2.26 12.42 -3.08
N LEU A 208 3.06 12.09 -2.04
CA LEU A 208 2.61 11.30 -0.88
C LEU A 208 1.51 12.03 -0.06
N GLU A 209 0.53 11.34 0.50
CA GLU A 209 -0.63 11.77 1.32
C GLU A 209 -0.70 10.88 2.56
N PHE A 210 -0.36 9.60 2.41
CA PHE A 210 -0.24 8.64 3.48
C PHE A 210 1.10 7.90 3.40
N LEU A 211 1.86 7.93 4.49
CA LEU A 211 3.09 7.15 4.64
C LEU A 211 3.02 6.40 5.96
N ASN A 212 3.39 5.13 5.97
CA ASN A 212 3.56 4.37 7.20
C ASN A 212 4.84 3.52 7.12
N LEU A 213 5.85 3.91 7.89
CA LEU A 213 7.14 3.24 8.03
C LEU A 213 7.32 2.63 9.43
N SER A 214 6.25 2.60 10.24
CA SER A 214 6.33 2.20 11.64
C SER A 214 6.86 0.76 11.81
N TYR A 215 7.47 0.47 12.94
CA TYR A 215 8.00 -0.86 13.30
C TYR A 215 8.98 -1.43 12.26
N ASN A 216 10.03 -0.66 11.95
CA ASN A 216 11.16 -1.07 11.10
C ASN A 216 12.48 -0.85 11.87
N GLN A 217 13.63 -1.02 11.21
CA GLN A 217 14.96 -0.78 11.79
C GLN A 217 15.64 0.44 11.16
N LEU A 218 14.85 1.42 10.73
CA LEU A 218 15.34 2.61 10.06
C LEU A 218 16.12 3.49 11.06
N GLN A 219 17.21 4.07 10.59
CA GLN A 219 18.12 4.88 11.41
C GLN A 219 18.48 6.19 10.71
N GLY A 220 18.88 7.18 11.51
CA GLY A 220 19.29 8.48 10.99
C GLY A 220 18.13 9.44 10.79
N CYS A 221 18.32 10.43 9.92
CA CYS A 221 17.43 11.57 9.85
C CYS A 221 16.21 11.33 8.97
N ILE A 222 15.03 11.72 9.49
CA ILE A 222 13.83 11.89 8.67
C ILE A 222 14.10 13.04 7.69
N PRO A 223 13.95 12.82 6.38
CA PRO A 223 14.21 13.87 5.41
C PRO A 223 13.32 15.10 5.60
N THR A 224 13.91 16.29 5.59
CA THR A 224 13.25 17.57 5.90
C THR A 224 12.46 18.19 4.74
N ARG A 225 12.00 17.38 3.78
CA ARG A 225 11.22 17.87 2.63
C ARG A 225 9.75 18.09 3.02
N PRO A 226 9.01 19.00 2.33
CA PRO A 226 7.66 19.42 2.73
C PRO A 226 6.71 18.25 2.97
N GLN A 227 6.79 17.23 2.12
CA GLN A 227 5.90 16.07 2.17
C GLN A 227 6.16 15.13 3.36
N PHE A 228 7.41 14.96 3.79
CA PHE A 228 7.74 14.08 4.92
C PHE A 228 7.47 14.73 6.28
N ALA A 229 7.45 16.06 6.30
CA ALA A 229 7.04 16.85 7.45
C ALA A 229 5.52 16.89 7.66
N THR A 230 4.70 16.40 6.73
CA THR A 230 3.23 16.35 6.94
C THR A 230 2.74 15.04 7.56
N PHE A 231 3.56 13.98 7.57
CA PHE A 231 3.17 12.71 8.15
C PHE A 231 3.24 12.73 9.67
N GLU A 232 2.29 12.05 10.31
CA GLU A 232 2.17 12.01 11.76
C GLU A 232 3.26 11.16 12.41
N LYS A 233 3.46 11.32 13.72
CA LYS A 233 4.44 10.54 14.49
C LYS A 233 4.21 9.03 14.36
N ASP A 234 2.94 8.62 14.28
CA ASP A 234 2.54 7.22 14.17
C ASP A 234 3.11 6.53 12.93
N SER A 235 3.31 7.28 11.83
CA SER A 235 3.96 6.81 10.61
C SER A 235 5.41 6.36 10.80
N TYR A 236 6.07 6.72 11.91
CA TYR A 236 7.48 6.45 12.15
C TYR A 236 7.75 5.68 13.45
N THR A 237 6.74 5.47 14.29
CA THR A 237 6.82 4.77 15.58
C THR A 237 7.49 3.40 15.46
N GLY A 238 8.28 2.97 16.44
CA GLY A 238 8.95 1.66 16.41
C GLY A 238 10.21 1.61 15.53
N ASN A 239 10.77 2.77 15.17
CA ASN A 239 12.10 2.91 14.57
C ASN A 239 13.03 3.69 15.52
N ASP A 240 13.65 3.01 16.48
CA ASP A 240 14.39 3.66 17.58
C ASP A 240 15.60 4.49 17.13
N GLY A 241 16.14 4.21 15.94
CA GLY A 241 17.26 4.93 15.35
C GLY A 241 16.88 6.19 14.57
N LEU A 242 15.58 6.45 14.31
CA LEU A 242 15.12 7.62 13.55
C LEU A 242 15.13 8.89 14.40
N ARG A 243 15.58 9.99 13.78
CA ARG A 243 15.68 11.32 14.41
C ARG A 243 15.13 12.41 13.49
N GLY A 244 14.64 13.50 14.08
CA GLY A 244 14.03 14.62 13.36
C GLY A 244 12.50 14.61 13.43
N PHE A 245 11.88 15.70 12.96
CA PHE A 245 10.43 15.90 12.99
C PHE A 245 9.72 14.80 12.17
N PRO A 246 8.60 14.21 12.65
CA PRO A 246 7.87 14.51 13.89
C PRO A 246 8.29 13.71 15.14
N VAL A 247 9.33 12.87 15.06
CA VAL A 247 9.67 11.88 16.10
C VAL A 247 10.50 12.47 17.25
N SER A 248 11.47 13.33 16.95
CA SER A 248 12.34 13.98 17.94
C SER A 248 12.88 15.33 17.47
N GLU A 249 13.35 16.16 18.42
CA GLU A 249 14.06 17.40 18.07
C GLU A 249 15.49 17.09 17.62
N GLY A 250 15.82 17.48 16.39
CA GLY A 250 17.20 17.58 15.92
C GLY A 250 17.64 16.56 14.87
N CYS A 251 18.20 17.11 13.79
CA CYS A 251 19.10 16.46 12.85
C CYS A 251 20.25 17.44 12.54
N GLY A 252 20.98 17.83 13.58
CA GLY A 252 22.14 18.73 13.45
C GLY A 252 23.36 17.98 12.94
N ARG A 253 24.10 18.56 11.99
CA ARG A 253 25.38 18.04 11.49
C ARG A 253 26.30 17.68 12.66
N SER A 254 26.58 16.38 12.83
CA SER A 254 27.59 15.89 13.75
C SER A 254 28.96 16.42 13.29
N ARG A 255 29.58 17.27 14.12
CA ARG A 255 30.98 17.68 13.95
C ARG A 255 31.89 16.45 14.06
N LEU A 256 32.83 16.34 13.11
CA LEU A 256 34.11 15.68 13.31
C LEU A 256 34.89 16.39 14.43
N PRO A 257 35.81 15.72 15.14
CA PRO A 257 36.40 16.23 16.37
C PRO A 257 37.37 17.38 16.09
N GLU A 258 37.09 18.57 16.63
CA GLU A 258 38.01 19.72 16.60
C GLU A 258 38.86 19.73 17.86
N THR A 259 40.15 19.50 17.65
CA THR A 259 41.24 19.90 18.55
C THR A 259 41.35 21.42 18.64
N ASN A 260 41.65 21.89 19.84
CA ASN A 260 41.77 23.28 20.27
C ASN A 260 42.71 24.16 19.42
N ASP A 261 42.26 25.36 19.04
CA ASP A 261 42.98 26.62 19.27
C ASP A 261 42.04 27.83 19.10
N PRO A 262 42.18 28.94 19.86
CA PRO A 262 41.26 30.07 19.82
C PRO A 262 41.74 31.20 18.90
N MET A 263 40.79 32.08 18.56
CA MET A 263 40.99 33.47 18.10
C MET A 263 41.08 33.69 16.58
N HIS A 264 39.92 33.93 15.95
CA HIS A 264 39.70 35.21 15.26
C HIS A 264 38.20 35.51 15.17
N VAL A 265 37.81 36.62 15.80
CA VAL A 265 36.48 37.23 15.75
C VAL A 265 36.26 37.81 14.35
N LEU A 266 35.13 37.46 13.73
CA LEU A 266 34.31 38.31 12.87
C LEU A 266 32.88 37.76 12.91
N ASP A 267 31.97 38.58 13.41
CA ASP A 267 30.54 38.33 13.62
C ASP A 267 29.81 37.87 12.35
N GLN A 268 28.93 36.88 12.49
CA GLN A 268 27.55 37.05 12.02
C GLN A 268 26.59 36.01 12.64
N ASP A 269 25.69 36.53 13.47
CA ASP A 269 24.46 35.87 13.91
C ASP A 269 23.65 35.35 12.72
N SER A 270 23.54 34.02 12.59
CA SER A 270 22.66 33.40 11.60
C SER A 270 21.98 32.16 12.16
N ASN A 271 21.29 32.29 13.30
CA ASN A 271 20.27 31.32 13.73
C ASN A 271 19.14 31.90 14.60
N SER A 272 19.17 33.20 14.90
CA SER A 272 18.03 33.91 15.50
C SER A 272 17.10 34.55 14.45
N THR A 273 17.40 34.40 13.16
CA THR A 273 16.62 34.98 12.05
C THR A 273 15.56 34.05 11.46
N PHE A 274 15.71 32.72 11.52
CA PHE A 274 14.79 31.82 10.81
C PHE A 274 13.43 31.61 11.51
N LEU A 275 13.37 31.65 12.85
CA LEU A 275 12.10 31.48 13.59
C LEU A 275 11.35 32.80 13.88
N ARG A 276 11.91 33.96 13.54
CA ARG A 276 11.23 35.27 13.67
C ARG A 276 10.55 35.74 12.39
N GLU A 277 10.80 35.08 11.28
CA GLU A 277 10.27 35.41 9.95
C GLU A 277 9.15 34.44 9.52
N PHE A 278 8.50 33.76 10.48
CA PHE A 278 7.14 33.29 10.24
C PHE A 278 6.25 34.53 10.16
N ASP A 279 5.90 34.88 8.94
CA ASP A 279 5.57 36.24 8.54
C ASP A 279 4.19 36.66 9.06
N TRP A 280 4.14 37.11 10.32
CA TRP A 280 2.98 37.81 10.89
C TRP A 280 2.58 39.00 10.00
N LYS A 281 3.48 39.53 9.17
CA LYS A 281 3.15 40.53 8.15
C LYS A 281 2.28 39.95 7.04
N ALA A 282 2.48 38.72 6.58
CA ALA A 282 1.60 38.08 5.61
C ALA A 282 0.22 37.79 6.21
N VAL A 283 0.17 37.37 7.48
CA VAL A 283 -1.09 37.17 8.22
C VAL A 283 -1.81 38.51 8.46
N LEU A 284 -1.11 39.58 8.86
CA LEU A 284 -1.69 40.92 8.99
C LEU A 284 -2.11 41.50 7.64
N THR A 285 -1.32 41.29 6.60
CA THR A 285 -1.64 41.78 5.25
C THR A 285 -2.89 41.06 4.74
N GLY A 286 -2.97 39.73 4.94
CA GLY A 286 -4.15 38.92 4.65
C GLY A 286 -5.39 39.33 5.44
N PHE A 287 -5.22 39.62 6.74
CA PHE A 287 -6.32 40.06 7.60
C PHE A 287 -6.79 41.48 7.22
N ALA A 288 -5.87 42.38 6.90
CA ALA A 288 -6.18 43.74 6.47
C ALA A 288 -6.89 43.77 5.11
N CYS A 289 -6.41 43.02 4.10
CA CYS A 289 -7.08 42.98 2.80
C CYS A 289 -8.42 42.22 2.88
N GLY A 290 -8.49 41.15 3.68
CA GLY A 290 -9.70 40.37 3.91
C GLY A 290 -10.82 41.18 4.57
N LEU A 291 -10.51 41.96 5.60
CA LEU A 291 -11.47 42.87 6.23
C LEU A 291 -11.89 44.00 5.27
N SER A 292 -10.97 44.56 4.49
CA SER A 292 -11.27 45.61 3.52
C SER A 292 -12.26 45.13 2.45
N ILE A 293 -12.06 43.92 1.93
CA ILE A 293 -12.95 43.30 0.95
C ILE A 293 -14.29 42.92 1.61
N GLY A 294 -14.25 42.36 2.82
CA GLY A 294 -15.45 42.01 3.58
C GLY A 294 -16.34 43.20 3.88
N PHE A 295 -15.78 44.31 4.36
CA PHE A 295 -16.51 45.56 4.58
C PHE A 295 -17.00 46.19 3.29
N SER A 296 -16.24 46.10 2.19
CA SER A 296 -16.69 46.60 0.88
C SER A 296 -17.89 45.81 0.36
N ILE A 297 -17.87 44.47 0.49
CA ILE A 297 -19.00 43.60 0.10
C ILE A 297 -20.20 43.84 1.02
N ALA A 298 -19.99 43.92 2.34
CA ALA A 298 -21.06 44.19 3.29
C ALA A 298 -21.68 45.58 3.10
N TYR A 299 -20.85 46.61 2.87
CA TYR A 299 -21.31 47.97 2.55
C TYR A 299 -22.08 47.99 1.23
N PHE A 300 -21.61 47.29 0.20
CA PHE A 300 -22.32 47.18 -1.07
C PHE A 300 -23.67 46.45 -0.90
N MET A 301 -23.72 45.41 -0.06
CA MET A 301 -24.97 44.70 0.29
C MET A 301 -25.95 45.56 1.10
N LEU A 302 -25.46 46.40 2.02
CA LEU A 302 -26.29 47.30 2.85
C LEU A 302 -26.72 48.58 2.11
N SER A 303 -25.88 49.09 1.21
CA SER A 303 -26.12 50.30 0.41
C SER A 303 -27.02 50.01 -0.80
N SER A 304 -26.86 48.83 -1.41
CA SER A 304 -27.76 48.35 -2.48
C SER A 304 -29.07 47.87 -1.86
N ARG A 305 -29.99 48.79 -1.58
CA ARG A 305 -31.34 48.53 -1.05
C ARG A 305 -32.26 47.66 -1.96
N ASN A 306 -31.70 46.97 -2.96
CA ASN A 306 -32.37 45.97 -3.79
C ASN A 306 -31.35 44.99 -4.43
N PRO A 307 -31.38 43.66 -4.17
CA PRO A 307 -30.31 42.71 -4.53
C PRO A 307 -30.38 42.16 -5.97
N ASN A 308 -30.98 42.89 -6.92
CA ASN A 308 -31.21 42.42 -8.29
C ASN A 308 -29.94 42.17 -9.13
N TRP A 309 -28.75 42.52 -8.62
CA TRP A 309 -27.48 42.24 -9.28
C TRP A 309 -27.01 40.79 -9.06
N LEU A 310 -27.34 40.17 -7.92
CA LEU A 310 -27.01 38.76 -7.63
C LEU A 310 -27.81 37.80 -8.50
N SER A 311 -29.09 38.11 -8.74
CA SER A 311 -29.92 37.30 -9.65
C SER A 311 -29.37 37.33 -11.07
N ARG A 312 -28.86 38.48 -11.54
CA ARG A 312 -28.20 38.60 -12.85
C ARG A 312 -26.93 37.75 -12.97
N ILE A 313 -26.09 37.71 -11.93
CA ILE A 313 -24.88 36.86 -11.93
C ILE A 313 -25.25 35.37 -11.90
N SER A 314 -26.27 35.01 -11.12
CA SER A 314 -26.79 33.64 -11.08
C SER A 314 -27.34 33.21 -12.44
N GLU A 315 -28.15 34.05 -13.09
CA GLU A 315 -28.70 33.82 -14.44
C GLU A 315 -27.59 33.70 -15.50
N GLU A 316 -26.54 34.53 -15.41
CA GLU A 316 -25.45 34.47 -16.37
C GLU A 316 -24.60 33.20 -16.22
N LEU A 317 -24.42 32.72 -14.98
CA LEU A 317 -23.73 31.46 -14.69
C LEU A 317 -24.55 30.25 -15.19
N GLU A 318 -25.86 30.23 -14.96
CA GLU A 318 -26.75 29.19 -15.47
C GLU A 318 -26.78 29.17 -17.01
N ASN A 319 -26.86 30.34 -17.65
CA ASN A 319 -26.82 30.44 -19.11
C ASN A 319 -25.49 29.92 -19.69
N ARG A 320 -24.36 30.20 -19.02
CA ARG A 320 -23.04 29.65 -19.41
C ARG A 320 -22.99 28.14 -19.27
N ILE A 321 -23.61 27.58 -18.23
CA ILE A 321 -23.69 26.13 -18.02
C ILE A 321 -24.56 25.47 -19.10
N ILE A 322 -25.75 26.01 -19.38
CA ILE A 322 -26.67 25.50 -20.41
C ILE A 322 -26.05 25.55 -21.81
N MET A 323 -25.35 26.65 -22.14
CA MET A 323 -24.62 26.79 -23.41
C MET A 323 -23.53 25.72 -23.58
N ARG A 324 -22.78 25.41 -22.51
CA ARG A 324 -21.78 24.33 -22.52
C ARG A 324 -22.42 22.95 -22.72
N MET A 325 -23.56 22.68 -22.08
CA MET A 325 -24.30 21.43 -22.26
C MET A 325 -24.84 21.27 -23.69
N ARG A 326 -25.44 22.31 -24.27
CA ARG A 326 -25.94 22.31 -25.66
C ARG A 326 -24.82 22.13 -26.69
N LYS A 327 -23.63 22.72 -26.45
CA LYS A 327 -22.45 22.54 -27.30
C LYS A 327 -21.95 21.09 -27.26
N LYS A 328 -21.99 20.45 -26.09
CA LYS A 328 -21.63 19.03 -25.89
C LYS A 328 -22.61 18.08 -26.61
N GLN A 329 -23.92 18.35 -26.57
CA GLN A 329 -24.93 17.57 -27.29
C GLN A 329 -24.84 17.71 -28.82
N ARG A 330 -24.59 18.93 -29.35
CA ARG A 330 -24.38 19.14 -30.79
C ARG A 330 -23.10 18.45 -31.32
N GLY A 331 -22.08 18.28 -30.47
CA GLY A 331 -20.89 17.49 -30.77
C GLY A 331 -21.19 16.00 -30.92
N HIS A 332 -22.02 15.42 -30.05
CA HIS A 332 -22.43 14.01 -30.14
C HIS A 332 -23.34 13.72 -31.35
N GLN A 333 -24.27 14.61 -31.72
CA GLN A 333 -25.11 14.41 -32.90
C GLN A 333 -24.35 14.47 -34.24
N ARG A 334 -23.23 15.21 -34.30
CA ARG A 334 -22.35 15.24 -35.50
C ARG A 334 -21.48 13.98 -35.63
N HIS A 335 -21.24 13.26 -34.54
CA HIS A 335 -20.45 12.02 -34.55
C HIS A 335 -21.29 10.82 -34.99
N ASN A 336 -22.59 10.79 -34.68
CA ASN A 336 -23.52 9.71 -35.08
C ASN A 336 -24.11 9.84 -36.50
N ARG A 337 -23.65 10.80 -37.31
CA ARG A 337 -24.12 11.02 -38.71
C ARG A 337 -22.99 10.98 -39.75
N ARG A 338 -21.82 10.42 -39.39
CA ARG A 338 -20.71 10.17 -40.32
C ARG A 338 -20.39 8.69 -40.38
#